data_AF-A0A8T4P299-F1
#
_entry.id   AF-A0A8T4P299-F1
#
_cell.length_a   1.000
_cell.length_b   1.000
_cell.length_c   1.000
_cell.angle_alpha   90.00
_cell.angle_beta   90.00
_cell.angle_gamma   90.00
#
_symmetry.space_group_name_H-M   'P 1'
#
loop_
_entity.id
_entity.type
_entity.pdbx_description
1 polymer ?
#
loop_
_entity_poly.entity_id
_entity_poly.type
_entity_poly.pdbx_seq_one_letter_code
_entity_poly.pdbx_strand_id
1 'polypeptide(L)'
;MAKKRVKTKAKAISKKTIKKAKIQKKDEKPTEAPMPVKDVLKELEILTEKSKEMGAIEKKEEAIEKKESAIMAEEKRIEKETEKVEKMEKEIKKEVKQQPLKQFTIKDLNKGIIGAFIGVVAHFAFIYGKQIAEQITTIRATVLIIFSYILIIILMYETGYREIKEKRLLGILPKRATAIYITSIVMIPIIFFMFNQINISNPIELYRQIAVTSVLASVGAGTADLIGRD
;
A
#
# COMPACT_ATOMS: atom_id res chain seq x y z
N MET A 1 18.06 -15.14 -9.77
CA MET A 1 17.51 -14.54 -11.01
C MET A 1 18.11 -13.15 -11.20
N ALA A 2 18.68 -12.88 -12.36
CA ALA A 2 19.57 -11.74 -12.63
C ALA A 2 18.81 -10.41 -12.81
N LYS A 3 19.26 -9.35 -12.14
CA LYS A 3 18.74 -7.98 -12.27
C LYS A 3 19.28 -7.32 -13.55
N LYS A 4 18.40 -7.08 -14.54
CA LYS A 4 18.71 -6.28 -15.75
C LYS A 4 18.82 -4.79 -15.38
N ARG A 5 20.00 -4.21 -15.61
CA ARG A 5 20.26 -2.75 -15.57
C ARG A 5 19.72 -2.10 -16.84
N VAL A 6 18.85 -1.10 -16.69
CA VAL A 6 18.40 -0.24 -17.80
C VAL A 6 19.33 0.97 -17.90
N LYS A 7 19.98 1.15 -19.06
CA LYS A 7 20.83 2.30 -19.38
C LYS A 7 19.96 3.41 -19.99
N THR A 8 19.90 4.56 -19.35
CA THR A 8 19.30 5.80 -19.89
C THR A 8 20.34 6.55 -20.75
N LYS A 9 19.99 6.85 -22.00
CA LYS A 9 20.80 7.65 -22.93
C LYS A 9 20.48 9.13 -22.74
N ALA A 10 21.49 9.94 -22.42
CA ALA A 10 21.39 11.40 -22.44
C ALA A 10 21.54 11.91 -23.89
N LYS A 11 20.61 12.77 -24.33
CA LYS A 11 20.70 13.51 -25.61
C LYS A 11 21.35 14.87 -25.35
N ALA A 12 22.43 15.15 -26.08
CA ALA A 12 23.14 16.43 -26.05
C ALA A 12 22.38 17.50 -26.87
N ILE A 13 22.25 18.69 -26.30
CA ILE A 13 21.61 19.86 -26.90
C ILE A 13 22.67 20.67 -27.67
N SER A 14 22.39 20.90 -28.95
CA SER A 14 23.22 21.64 -29.91
C SER A 14 23.11 23.15 -29.71
N LYS A 15 24.24 23.84 -29.52
CA LYS A 15 24.36 25.30 -29.49
C LYS A 15 24.57 25.82 -30.91
N LYS A 16 23.69 26.71 -31.38
CA LYS A 16 23.80 27.40 -32.67
C LYS A 16 24.20 28.86 -32.45
N THR A 17 25.39 29.21 -32.95
CA THR A 17 26.02 30.53 -32.92
C THR A 17 25.44 31.46 -34.00
N ILE A 18 25.08 32.69 -33.64
CA ILE A 18 24.61 33.73 -34.58
C ILE A 18 25.77 34.70 -34.88
N LYS A 19 26.05 34.87 -36.18
CA LYS A 19 27.06 35.78 -36.76
C LYS A 19 26.61 37.24 -36.68
N LYS A 20 27.51 38.13 -36.24
CA LYS A 20 27.38 39.60 -36.34
C LYS A 20 27.73 40.08 -37.75
N ALA A 21 26.84 40.85 -38.39
CA ALA A 21 27.09 41.56 -39.63
C ALA A 21 27.50 43.03 -39.34
N LYS A 22 28.61 43.47 -39.95
CA LYS A 22 29.11 44.86 -39.95
C LYS A 22 28.28 45.69 -40.92
N ILE A 23 27.84 46.88 -40.49
CA ILE A 23 27.26 47.91 -41.36
C ILE A 23 28.26 49.07 -41.45
N GLN A 24 28.62 49.43 -42.68
CA GLN A 24 29.47 50.56 -43.05
C GLN A 24 28.67 51.87 -43.02
N LYS A 25 29.26 52.92 -42.44
CA LYS A 25 28.81 54.31 -42.56
C LYS A 25 29.35 54.90 -43.87
N LYS A 26 28.48 55.56 -44.64
CA LYS A 26 28.85 56.43 -45.76
C LYS A 26 28.19 57.78 -45.52
N ASP A 27 29.02 58.78 -45.24
CA ASP A 27 28.65 60.19 -45.09
C ASP A 27 28.45 60.82 -46.48
N GLU A 28 27.27 61.37 -46.75
CA GLU A 28 27.02 62.31 -47.84
C GLU A 28 26.16 63.47 -47.32
N LYS A 29 26.75 64.67 -47.33
CA LYS A 29 26.09 65.96 -47.12
C LYS A 29 25.41 66.38 -48.43
N PRO A 30 24.15 66.86 -48.39
CA PRO A 30 23.66 67.80 -49.38
C PRO A 30 23.40 69.17 -48.75
N THR A 31 23.88 70.18 -49.46
CA THR A 31 23.63 71.60 -49.24
C THR A 31 22.26 71.93 -49.83
N GLU A 32 21.26 72.24 -48.99
CA GLU A 32 19.92 72.62 -49.46
C GLU A 32 19.73 74.13 -49.53
N ALA A 33 19.19 74.56 -50.67
CA ALA A 33 18.76 75.92 -50.97
C ALA A 33 17.45 76.26 -50.24
N PRO A 34 17.19 77.54 -49.90
CA PRO A 34 16.04 77.93 -49.11
C PRO A 34 14.73 77.74 -49.87
N MET A 35 13.86 76.87 -49.35
CA MET A 35 12.53 76.57 -49.91
C MET A 35 11.51 77.69 -49.63
N PRO A 36 10.50 77.85 -50.51
CA PRO A 36 9.43 78.84 -50.38
C PRO A 36 8.49 78.54 -49.18
N VAL A 37 8.14 79.59 -48.44
CA VAL A 37 7.43 79.60 -47.14
C VAL A 37 6.10 78.81 -47.10
N LYS A 38 5.47 78.53 -48.25
CA LYS A 38 4.22 77.74 -48.32
C LYS A 38 4.43 76.24 -48.14
N ASP A 39 5.59 75.70 -48.52
CA ASP A 39 5.87 74.27 -48.39
C ASP A 39 6.26 73.91 -46.94
N VAL A 40 6.89 74.85 -46.23
CA VAL A 40 7.22 74.74 -44.80
C VAL A 40 5.96 74.59 -43.93
N LEU A 41 4.85 75.24 -44.30
CA LEU A 41 3.57 75.16 -43.57
C LEU A 41 2.91 73.79 -43.69
N LYS A 42 2.94 73.16 -44.88
CA LYS A 42 2.46 71.79 -45.07
C LYS A 42 3.34 70.78 -44.35
N GLU A 43 4.65 71.01 -44.35
CA GLU A 43 5.60 70.14 -43.64
C GLU A 43 5.41 70.20 -42.12
N LEU A 44 5.08 71.39 -41.58
CA LEU A 44 4.70 71.55 -40.17
C LEU A 44 3.39 70.83 -39.81
N GLU A 45 2.37 70.87 -40.66
CA GLU A 45 1.12 70.10 -40.45
C GLU A 45 1.40 68.59 -40.41
N ILE A 46 2.15 68.08 -41.39
CA ILE A 46 2.56 66.66 -41.45
C ILE A 46 3.38 66.28 -40.21
N LEU A 47 4.30 67.12 -39.75
CA LEU A 47 5.08 66.89 -38.54
C LEU A 47 4.20 66.88 -37.28
N THR A 48 3.20 67.75 -37.19
CA THR A 48 2.27 67.74 -36.04
C THR A 48 1.39 66.49 -36.00
N GLU A 49 0.88 66.01 -37.14
CA GLU A 49 0.15 64.73 -37.23
C GLU A 49 1.04 63.55 -36.86
N LYS A 50 2.27 63.52 -37.39
CA LYS A 50 3.25 62.47 -37.08
C LYS A 50 3.64 62.45 -35.60
N SER A 51 3.71 63.61 -34.95
CA SER A 51 3.96 63.68 -33.50
C SER A 51 2.79 63.13 -32.67
N LYS A 52 1.53 63.35 -33.12
CA LYS A 52 0.35 62.77 -32.47
C LYS A 52 0.30 61.25 -32.65
N GLU A 53 0.66 60.74 -33.82
CA GLU A 53 0.79 59.30 -34.05
C GLU A 53 1.90 58.68 -33.19
N MET A 54 3.07 59.31 -33.10
CA MET A 54 4.16 58.84 -32.23
C MET A 54 3.74 58.80 -30.75
N GLY A 55 3.05 59.83 -30.26
CA GLY A 55 2.51 59.82 -28.90
C GLY A 55 1.43 58.76 -28.65
N ALA A 56 0.68 58.37 -29.69
CA ALA A 56 -0.28 57.25 -29.61
C ALA A 56 0.41 55.88 -29.63
N ILE A 57 1.55 55.75 -30.32
CA ILE A 57 2.38 54.55 -30.34
C ILE A 57 3.06 54.36 -28.98
N GLU A 58 3.64 55.42 -28.41
CA GLU A 58 4.33 55.37 -27.11
C GLU A 58 3.36 54.95 -25.99
N LYS A 59 2.13 55.47 -25.99
CA LYS A 59 1.07 55.02 -25.06
C LYS A 59 0.65 53.55 -25.26
N LYS A 60 0.70 53.04 -26.50
CA LYS A 60 0.43 51.63 -26.78
C LYS A 60 1.58 50.74 -26.32
N GLU A 61 2.82 51.17 -26.50
CA GLU A 61 4.01 50.45 -26.01
C GLU A 61 4.00 50.36 -24.49
N GLU A 62 3.74 51.46 -23.78
CA GLU A 62 3.60 51.42 -22.30
C GLU A 62 2.46 50.50 -21.85
N ALA A 63 1.33 50.47 -22.59
CA ALA A 63 0.22 49.58 -22.28
C ALA A 63 0.54 48.10 -22.54
N ILE A 64 1.38 47.81 -23.54
CA ILE A 64 1.87 46.47 -23.84
C ILE A 64 2.86 46.04 -22.76
N GLU A 65 3.80 46.88 -22.38
CA GLU A 65 4.81 46.57 -21.34
C GLU A 65 4.14 46.30 -19.96
N LYS A 66 3.10 47.06 -19.62
CA LYS A 66 2.28 46.81 -18.42
C LYS A 66 1.52 45.48 -18.50
N LYS A 67 1.05 45.07 -19.68
CA LYS A 67 0.39 43.77 -19.87
C LYS A 67 1.39 42.62 -19.82
N GLU A 68 2.56 42.77 -20.45
CA GLU A 68 3.62 41.75 -20.43
C GLU A 68 4.14 41.51 -19.01
N SER A 69 4.35 42.56 -18.24
CA SER A 69 4.75 42.45 -16.83
C SER A 69 3.67 41.80 -15.95
N ALA A 70 2.38 42.09 -16.21
CA ALA A 70 1.27 41.42 -15.52
C ALA A 70 1.20 39.92 -15.88
N ILE A 71 1.34 39.57 -17.15
CA ILE A 71 1.36 38.18 -17.63
C ILE A 71 2.55 37.42 -17.03
N MET A 72 3.75 38.00 -17.01
CA MET A 72 4.92 37.37 -16.37
C MET A 72 4.74 37.15 -14.86
N ALA A 73 4.05 38.07 -14.18
CA ALA A 73 3.75 37.91 -12.76
C ALA A 73 2.73 36.78 -12.51
N GLU A 74 1.75 36.64 -13.40
CA GLU A 74 0.75 35.58 -13.35
C GLU A 74 1.34 34.20 -13.69
N GLU A 75 2.18 34.09 -14.72
CA GLU A 75 2.92 32.87 -15.06
C GLU A 75 3.78 32.38 -13.88
N LYS A 76 4.49 33.30 -13.20
CA LYS A 76 5.26 32.96 -11.99
C LYS A 76 4.40 32.50 -10.81
N ARG A 77 3.14 32.93 -10.72
CA ARG A 77 2.20 32.44 -9.69
C ARG A 77 1.73 31.03 -10.04
N ILE A 78 1.37 30.79 -11.29
CA ILE A 78 0.95 29.47 -11.80
C ILE A 78 2.07 28.44 -11.64
N GLU A 79 3.32 28.81 -11.92
CA GLU A 79 4.48 27.94 -11.75
C GLU A 79 4.68 27.55 -10.27
N LYS A 80 4.50 28.49 -9.33
CA LYS A 80 4.58 28.20 -7.89
C LYS A 80 3.42 27.32 -7.39
N GLU A 81 2.22 27.48 -7.94
CA GLU A 81 1.07 26.65 -7.58
C GLU A 81 1.21 25.22 -8.12
N THR A 82 1.66 25.07 -9.36
CA THR A 82 1.92 23.75 -9.95
C THR A 82 3.04 23.02 -9.20
N GLU A 83 4.09 23.71 -8.77
CA GLU A 83 5.15 23.13 -7.94
C GLU A 83 4.63 22.67 -6.56
N LYS A 84 3.67 23.40 -5.96
CA LYS A 84 3.01 22.99 -4.71
C LYS A 84 2.12 21.76 -4.89
N VAL A 85 1.35 21.70 -5.98
CA VAL A 85 0.50 20.55 -6.32
C VAL A 85 1.36 19.31 -6.57
N GLU A 86 2.49 19.44 -7.26
CA GLU A 86 3.39 18.32 -7.52
C GLU A 86 4.06 17.81 -6.22
N LYS A 87 4.35 18.71 -5.26
CA LYS A 87 4.84 18.34 -3.93
C LYS A 87 3.76 17.60 -3.13
N MET A 88 2.52 18.10 -3.10
CA MET A 88 1.39 17.41 -2.46
C MET A 88 1.13 16.03 -3.07
N GLU A 89 1.17 15.89 -4.40
CA GLU A 89 1.05 14.57 -5.04
C GLU A 89 2.15 13.60 -4.61
N LYS A 90 3.39 14.09 -4.47
CA LYS A 90 4.53 13.27 -4.03
C LYS A 90 4.39 12.85 -2.57
N GLU A 91 3.86 13.72 -1.72
CA GLU A 91 3.56 13.41 -0.30
C GLU A 91 2.43 12.39 -0.19
N ILE A 92 1.30 12.61 -0.88
CA ILE A 92 0.19 11.64 -0.93
C ILE A 92 0.67 10.30 -1.49
N LYS A 93 1.47 10.28 -2.58
CA LYS A 93 2.04 9.03 -3.12
C LYS A 93 3.00 8.35 -2.15
N LYS A 94 3.66 9.07 -1.25
CA LYS A 94 4.53 8.49 -0.21
C LYS A 94 3.71 7.94 0.94
N GLU A 95 2.70 8.67 1.42
CA GLU A 95 1.80 8.25 2.50
C GLU A 95 0.94 7.06 2.09
N VAL A 96 0.31 7.11 0.90
CA VAL A 96 -0.55 6.03 0.39
C VAL A 96 0.27 4.79 -0.02
N LYS A 97 1.56 4.94 -0.34
CA LYS A 97 2.44 3.77 -0.58
C LYS A 97 2.79 3.00 0.69
N GLN A 98 2.59 3.57 1.88
CA GLN A 98 2.87 2.92 3.16
C GLN A 98 1.65 2.15 3.73
N GLN A 99 0.92 1.39 2.89
CA GLN A 99 0.00 0.27 3.28
C GLN A 99 -1.28 0.67 4.09
N PRO A 100 -2.42 -0.08 4.12
CA PRO A 100 -2.49 -1.54 4.26
C PRO A 100 -3.78 -2.19 3.68
N LEU A 101 -3.87 -2.36 2.37
CA LEU A 101 -4.56 -3.53 1.84
C LEU A 101 -3.50 -4.31 1.08
N LYS A 102 -2.67 -5.02 1.86
CA LYS A 102 -1.92 -6.16 1.32
C LYS A 102 -2.95 -6.96 0.53
N GLN A 103 -2.75 -7.07 -0.78
CA GLN A 103 -3.71 -7.69 -1.70
C GLN A 103 -4.27 -8.93 -1.02
N PHE A 104 -5.59 -8.97 -0.80
CA PHE A 104 -6.24 -10.10 -0.13
C PHE A 104 -5.83 -11.35 -0.91
N THR A 105 -4.94 -12.15 -0.32
CA THR A 105 -4.37 -13.28 -1.04
C THR A 105 -5.28 -14.49 -0.84
N ILE A 106 -5.17 -15.46 -1.74
CA ILE A 106 -5.85 -16.76 -1.57
C ILE A 106 -5.41 -17.42 -0.24
N LYS A 107 -4.20 -17.12 0.26
CA LYS A 107 -3.75 -17.58 1.57
C LYS A 107 -4.60 -17.00 2.70
N ASP A 108 -4.96 -15.72 2.63
CA ASP A 108 -5.79 -15.06 3.64
C ASP A 108 -7.22 -15.60 3.61
N LEU A 109 -7.77 -15.88 2.42
CA LEU A 109 -9.04 -16.58 2.26
C LEU A 109 -9.01 -17.97 2.92
N ASN A 110 -7.97 -18.76 2.66
CA ASN A 110 -7.83 -20.10 3.25
C ASN A 110 -7.71 -20.03 4.77
N LYS A 111 -6.94 -19.08 5.32
CA LYS A 111 -6.85 -18.83 6.77
C LYS A 111 -8.22 -18.46 7.34
N GLY A 112 -9.00 -17.63 6.63
CA GLY A 112 -10.37 -17.27 7.00
C GLY A 112 -11.33 -18.46 7.01
N ILE A 113 -11.32 -19.29 5.97
CA ILE A 113 -12.17 -20.51 5.88
C ILE A 113 -11.84 -21.48 7.00
N ILE A 114 -10.55 -21.73 7.25
CA ILE A 114 -10.09 -22.64 8.31
C ILE A 114 -10.50 -22.09 9.69
N GLY A 115 -10.30 -20.80 9.94
CA GLY A 115 -10.72 -20.15 11.18
C GLY A 115 -12.23 -20.22 11.41
N ALA A 116 -13.03 -19.94 10.37
CA ALA A 116 -14.49 -20.02 10.43
C ALA A 116 -14.97 -21.46 10.69
N PHE A 117 -14.38 -22.45 10.01
CA PHE A 117 -14.68 -23.86 10.23
C PHE A 117 -14.39 -24.28 11.67
N ILE A 118 -13.19 -23.93 12.19
CA ILE A 118 -12.84 -24.21 13.59
C ILE A 118 -13.80 -23.51 14.54
N GLY A 119 -14.17 -22.25 14.30
CA GLY A 119 -15.10 -21.50 15.13
C GLY A 119 -16.49 -22.15 15.19
N VAL A 120 -17.04 -22.54 14.04
CA VAL A 120 -18.34 -23.22 13.96
C VAL A 120 -18.29 -24.57 14.67
N VAL A 121 -17.30 -25.40 14.36
CA VAL A 121 -17.18 -26.72 14.99
C VAL A 121 -16.93 -26.56 16.51
N ALA A 122 -16.16 -25.55 16.94
CA ALA A 122 -15.93 -25.25 18.36
C ALA A 122 -17.21 -24.87 19.07
N HIS A 123 -18.02 -24.02 18.47
CA HIS A 123 -19.32 -23.66 19.01
C HIS A 123 -20.23 -24.89 19.12
N PHE A 124 -20.31 -25.72 18.08
CA PHE A 124 -21.13 -26.93 18.10
C PHE A 124 -20.64 -27.94 19.15
N ALA A 125 -19.34 -28.23 19.20
CA ALA A 125 -18.79 -29.16 20.19
C ALA A 125 -18.89 -28.62 21.61
N PHE A 126 -18.93 -27.30 21.80
CA PHE A 126 -19.16 -26.70 23.09
C PHE A 126 -20.61 -26.86 23.54
N ILE A 127 -21.59 -26.49 22.69
CA ILE A 127 -23.01 -26.56 23.02
C ILE A 127 -23.50 -28.02 23.12
N TYR A 128 -23.13 -28.85 22.16
CA TYR A 128 -23.58 -30.24 22.08
C TYR A 128 -22.62 -31.23 22.75
N GLY A 129 -21.43 -30.80 23.17
CA GLY A 129 -20.43 -31.68 23.80
C GLY A 129 -20.97 -32.39 25.03
N LYS A 130 -21.77 -31.70 25.84
CA LYS A 130 -22.44 -32.31 26.99
C LYS A 130 -23.42 -33.42 26.58
N GLN A 131 -24.31 -33.14 25.64
CA GLN A 131 -25.31 -34.12 25.16
C GLN A 131 -24.65 -35.34 24.52
N ILE A 132 -23.57 -35.12 23.76
CA ILE A 132 -22.79 -36.21 23.15
C ILE A 132 -22.06 -37.02 24.24
N ALA A 133 -21.51 -36.37 25.26
CA ALA A 133 -20.82 -37.04 26.36
C ALA A 133 -21.75 -37.94 27.19
N GLU A 134 -23.02 -37.57 27.35
CA GLU A 134 -24.03 -38.38 28.04
C GLU A 134 -24.30 -39.70 27.30
N GLN A 135 -24.25 -39.71 25.97
CA GLN A 135 -24.52 -40.88 25.13
C GLN A 135 -23.32 -41.79 24.90
N ILE A 136 -22.12 -41.34 25.29
CA ILE A 136 -20.87 -42.05 25.01
C ILE A 136 -20.43 -42.88 26.22
N THR A 137 -20.01 -44.12 25.96
CA THR A 137 -19.43 -44.98 27.00
C THR A 137 -18.00 -44.57 27.33
N THR A 138 -17.55 -44.87 28.54
CA THR A 138 -16.17 -44.53 28.98
C THR A 138 -15.11 -45.15 28.06
N ILE A 139 -15.35 -46.33 27.49
CA ILE A 139 -14.45 -46.98 26.52
C ILE A 139 -14.31 -46.14 25.25
N ARG A 140 -15.45 -45.71 24.68
CA ARG A 140 -15.46 -44.84 23.49
C ARG A 140 -14.80 -43.49 23.77
N ALA A 141 -14.98 -42.93 24.96
CA ALA A 141 -14.30 -41.71 25.40
C ALA A 141 -12.76 -41.91 25.44
N THR A 142 -12.26 -43.00 26.01
CA THR A 142 -10.82 -43.31 26.00
C THR A 142 -10.27 -43.44 24.59
N VAL A 143 -11.01 -44.10 23.69
CA VAL A 143 -10.64 -44.19 22.27
C VAL A 143 -10.58 -42.81 21.61
N LEU A 144 -11.52 -41.91 21.92
CA LEU A 144 -11.50 -40.53 21.41
C LEU A 144 -10.30 -39.73 21.89
N ILE A 145 -9.90 -39.88 23.15
CA ILE A 145 -8.68 -39.24 23.68
C ILE A 145 -7.46 -39.75 22.90
N ILE A 146 -7.26 -41.06 22.81
CA ILE A 146 -6.13 -41.64 22.06
C ILE A 146 -6.15 -41.20 20.59
N PHE A 147 -7.34 -41.22 19.97
CA PHE A 147 -7.52 -40.79 18.59
C PHE A 147 -7.17 -39.31 18.41
N SER A 148 -7.61 -38.43 19.31
CA SER A 148 -7.28 -37.00 19.26
C SER A 148 -5.77 -36.75 19.37
N TYR A 149 -5.06 -37.56 20.17
CA TYR A 149 -3.61 -37.51 20.27
C TYR A 149 -2.90 -37.97 18.97
N ILE A 150 -3.39 -39.05 18.36
CA ILE A 150 -2.86 -39.49 17.05
C ILE A 150 -3.12 -38.44 15.99
N LEU A 151 -4.31 -37.83 16.00
CA LEU A 151 -4.71 -36.80 15.05
C LEU A 151 -3.78 -35.59 15.12
N ILE A 152 -3.45 -35.08 16.32
CA ILE A 152 -2.51 -33.96 16.43
C ILE A 152 -1.10 -34.32 15.95
N ILE A 153 -0.64 -35.56 16.18
CA ILE A 153 0.64 -36.03 15.62
C ILE A 153 0.60 -36.03 14.09
N ILE A 154 -0.48 -36.52 13.49
CA ILE A 154 -0.65 -36.54 12.02
C ILE A 154 -0.68 -35.11 11.48
N LEU A 155 -1.46 -34.21 12.07
CA LEU A 155 -1.50 -32.80 11.68
C LEU A 155 -0.12 -32.16 11.80
N MET A 156 0.61 -32.42 12.88
CA MET A 156 1.97 -31.91 13.03
C MET A 156 2.96 -32.53 12.05
N TYR A 157 2.79 -33.80 11.69
CA TYR A 157 3.63 -34.48 10.72
C TYR A 157 3.47 -33.87 9.33
N GLU A 158 2.24 -33.75 8.84
CA GLU A 158 1.93 -33.15 7.52
C GLU A 158 2.50 -31.73 7.38
N THR A 159 2.63 -31.03 8.50
CA THR A 159 2.94 -29.60 8.51
C THR A 159 4.42 -29.36 8.77
N GLY A 160 5.05 -30.17 9.62
CA GLY A 160 6.48 -30.16 9.87
C GLY A 160 7.32 -30.80 8.76
N TYR A 161 6.80 -31.80 8.05
CA TYR A 161 7.57 -32.53 7.02
C TYR A 161 7.85 -31.68 5.78
N ARG A 162 7.09 -30.60 5.56
CA ARG A 162 7.19 -29.76 4.36
C ARG A 162 8.47 -28.92 4.30
N GLU A 163 9.11 -28.64 5.44
CA GLU A 163 10.29 -27.76 5.49
C GLU A 163 11.60 -28.49 5.85
N ILE A 164 11.51 -29.68 6.42
CA ILE A 164 12.66 -30.28 7.09
C ILE A 164 13.19 -31.46 6.27
N LYS A 165 14.20 -31.20 5.42
CA LYS A 165 14.95 -32.24 4.70
C LYS A 165 15.84 -33.09 5.62
N GLU A 166 16.00 -32.73 6.89
CA GLU A 166 16.87 -33.42 7.84
C GLU A 166 16.13 -34.46 8.68
N LYS A 167 16.51 -35.74 8.53
CA LYS A 167 15.95 -36.90 9.26
C LYS A 167 16.01 -36.77 10.79
N ARG A 168 16.85 -35.88 11.34
CA ARG A 168 17.08 -35.72 12.79
C ARG A 168 15.88 -35.12 13.53
N LEU A 169 15.01 -34.39 12.85
CA LEU A 169 13.88 -33.67 13.45
C LEU A 169 12.62 -34.53 13.66
N LEU A 170 12.58 -35.73 13.10
CA LEU A 170 11.48 -36.69 13.33
C LEU A 170 11.33 -37.08 14.82
N GLY A 171 12.41 -37.08 15.59
CA GLY A 171 12.37 -37.38 17.03
C GLY A 171 11.90 -36.22 17.92
N ILE A 172 11.93 -34.97 17.44
CA ILE A 172 11.54 -33.77 18.21
C ILE A 172 10.06 -33.47 18.04
N LEU A 173 9.51 -33.79 16.87
CA LEU A 173 8.11 -33.59 16.51
C LEU A 173 7.10 -34.20 17.52
N PRO A 174 7.24 -35.46 17.97
CA PRO A 174 6.29 -36.02 18.95
C PRO A 174 6.33 -35.27 20.28
N LYS A 175 7.50 -34.80 20.74
CA LYS A 175 7.59 -34.04 22.01
C LYS A 175 6.81 -32.72 21.95
N ARG A 176 6.88 -32.01 20.82
CA ARG A 176 6.10 -30.79 20.60
C ARG A 176 4.60 -31.12 20.51
N ALA A 177 4.22 -32.19 19.82
CA ALA A 177 2.82 -32.63 19.75
C ALA A 177 2.26 -32.95 21.14
N THR A 178 3.02 -33.66 21.98
CA THR A 178 2.63 -33.95 23.37
C THR A 178 2.45 -32.68 24.19
N ALA A 179 3.37 -31.71 24.09
CA ALA A 179 3.25 -30.46 24.82
C ALA A 179 1.97 -29.70 24.45
N ILE A 180 1.71 -29.54 23.14
CA ILE A 180 0.52 -28.86 22.64
C ILE A 180 -0.76 -29.61 23.05
N TYR A 181 -0.75 -30.94 22.96
CA TYR A 181 -1.87 -31.77 23.36
C TYR A 181 -2.20 -31.70 24.87
N ILE A 182 -1.18 -31.72 25.73
CA ILE A 182 -1.39 -31.56 27.17
C ILE A 182 -1.98 -30.18 27.46
N THR A 183 -1.44 -29.13 26.83
CA THR A 183 -1.99 -27.77 27.01
C THR A 183 -3.44 -27.68 26.53
N SER A 184 -3.81 -28.34 25.43
CA SER A 184 -5.18 -28.33 24.93
C SER A 184 -6.14 -29.07 25.87
N ILE A 185 -5.75 -30.25 26.40
CA ILE A 185 -6.55 -30.97 27.40
C ILE A 185 -6.75 -30.14 28.66
N VAL A 186 -5.72 -29.47 29.17
CA VAL A 186 -5.81 -28.66 30.40
C VAL A 186 -6.72 -27.44 30.21
N MET A 187 -6.79 -26.88 29.00
CA MET A 187 -7.66 -25.75 28.71
C MET A 187 -9.15 -26.11 28.69
N ILE A 188 -9.52 -27.35 28.35
CA ILE A 188 -10.92 -27.78 28.29
C ILE A 188 -11.66 -27.60 29.63
N PRO A 189 -11.21 -28.16 30.77
CA PRO A 189 -11.89 -27.98 32.05
C PRO A 189 -11.90 -26.52 32.52
N ILE A 190 -10.87 -25.72 32.18
CA ILE A 190 -10.84 -24.28 32.48
C ILE A 190 -11.98 -23.57 31.73
N ILE A 191 -12.15 -23.86 30.44
CA ILE A 191 -13.22 -23.27 29.63
C ILE A 191 -14.60 -23.74 30.16
N PHE A 192 -14.80 -25.03 30.44
CA PHE A 192 -16.06 -25.52 31.00
C PHE A 192 -16.38 -24.92 32.38
N PHE A 193 -15.35 -24.66 33.19
CA PHE A 193 -15.50 -23.96 34.46
C PHE A 193 -15.96 -22.50 34.24
N MET A 194 -15.34 -21.77 33.31
CA MET A 194 -15.71 -20.38 33.00
C MET A 194 -17.17 -20.22 32.55
N PHE A 195 -17.71 -21.21 31.85
CA PHE A 195 -19.09 -21.20 31.37
C PHE A 195 -20.08 -21.93 32.31
N ASN A 196 -19.64 -22.32 33.50
CA ASN A 196 -20.46 -23.05 34.47
C ASN A 196 -21.13 -24.32 33.89
N GLN A 197 -20.44 -25.01 32.98
CA GLN A 197 -20.90 -26.27 32.37
C GLN A 197 -20.27 -27.51 33.01
N ILE A 198 -19.34 -27.31 33.96
CA ILE A 198 -18.63 -28.39 34.63
C ILE A 198 -19.49 -29.04 35.73
N ASN A 199 -19.71 -30.36 35.63
CA ASN A 199 -20.36 -31.14 36.68
C ASN A 199 -19.30 -31.82 37.55
N ILE A 200 -18.83 -31.12 38.59
CA ILE A 200 -17.77 -31.61 39.49
C ILE A 200 -18.25 -32.85 40.28
N SER A 201 -19.56 -32.97 40.51
CA SER A 201 -20.15 -34.09 41.25
C SER A 201 -20.02 -35.43 40.52
N ASN A 202 -19.87 -35.42 39.18
CA ASN A 202 -19.75 -36.64 38.39
C ASN A 202 -18.46 -36.63 37.53
N PRO A 203 -17.33 -37.13 38.07
CA PRO A 203 -16.05 -37.10 37.37
C PRO A 203 -16.05 -37.95 36.08
N ILE A 204 -16.93 -38.95 35.98
CA ILE A 204 -17.06 -39.80 34.80
C ILE A 204 -17.69 -39.01 33.64
N GLU A 205 -18.70 -38.19 33.95
CA GLU A 205 -19.33 -37.31 32.96
C GLU A 205 -18.31 -36.26 32.46
N LEU A 206 -17.57 -35.64 33.38
CA LEU A 206 -16.51 -34.69 33.05
C LEU A 206 -15.43 -35.32 32.15
N TYR A 207 -14.98 -36.54 32.46
CA TYR A 207 -14.02 -37.26 31.62
C TYR A 207 -14.55 -37.47 30.19
N ARG A 208 -15.83 -37.86 30.04
CA ARG A 208 -16.46 -38.05 28.72
C ARG A 208 -16.58 -36.73 27.96
N GLN A 209 -16.93 -35.64 28.65
CA GLN A 209 -16.97 -34.31 28.05
C GLN A 209 -15.58 -33.89 27.56
N ILE A 210 -14.55 -34.04 28.39
CA ILE A 210 -13.15 -33.76 28.01
C ILE A 210 -12.75 -34.59 26.79
N ALA A 211 -13.08 -35.89 26.76
CA ALA A 211 -12.76 -36.78 25.65
C ALA A 211 -13.43 -36.39 24.32
N VAL A 212 -14.70 -35.98 24.36
CA VAL A 212 -15.42 -35.53 23.16
C VAL A 212 -14.82 -34.23 22.64
N THR A 213 -14.52 -33.29 23.53
CA THR A 213 -13.97 -31.99 23.16
C THR A 213 -12.48 -32.04 22.81
N SER A 214 -11.72 -33.06 23.26
CA SER A 214 -10.28 -33.18 23.00
C SER A 214 -9.95 -33.33 21.52
N VAL A 215 -10.81 -34.00 20.74
CA VAL A 215 -10.63 -34.12 19.28
C VAL A 215 -10.57 -32.75 18.65
N LEU A 216 -11.53 -31.89 19.00
CA LEU A 216 -11.60 -30.56 18.42
C LEU A 216 -10.53 -29.62 18.96
N ALA A 217 -10.26 -29.68 20.27
CA ALA A 217 -9.18 -28.92 20.87
C ALA A 217 -7.84 -29.26 20.21
N SER A 218 -7.62 -30.54 19.87
CA SER A 218 -6.42 -31.02 19.16
C SER A 218 -6.35 -30.51 17.72
N VAL A 219 -7.46 -30.51 16.99
CA VAL A 219 -7.54 -29.92 15.64
C VAL A 219 -7.25 -28.42 15.67
N GLY A 220 -7.87 -27.69 16.59
CA GLY A 220 -7.68 -26.26 16.77
C GLY A 220 -6.25 -25.91 17.13
N ALA A 221 -5.66 -26.62 18.10
CA ALA A 221 -4.28 -26.42 18.53
C ALA A 221 -3.28 -26.78 17.42
N GLY A 222 -3.48 -27.89 16.72
CA GLY A 222 -2.66 -28.27 15.57
C GLY A 222 -2.75 -27.26 14.41
N THR A 223 -3.91 -26.64 14.22
CA THR A 223 -4.11 -25.60 13.21
C THR A 223 -3.49 -24.25 13.62
N ALA A 224 -3.53 -23.89 14.90
CA ALA A 224 -2.87 -22.70 15.40
C ALA A 224 -1.34 -22.81 15.26
N ASP A 225 -0.78 -23.98 15.59
CA ASP A 225 0.65 -24.29 15.41
C ASP A 225 1.09 -24.18 13.93
N LEU A 226 0.17 -24.52 13.05
CA LEU A 226 0.28 -24.42 11.59
C LEU A 226 0.37 -22.97 11.09
N ILE A 227 -0.48 -22.09 11.63
CA ILE A 227 -0.61 -20.70 11.19
C ILE A 227 0.48 -19.80 11.81
N GLY A 228 0.92 -20.08 13.04
CA GLY A 228 1.90 -19.26 13.77
C GLY A 228 3.35 -19.34 13.29
N ARG A 229 3.60 -19.94 12.12
CA ARG A 229 4.95 -20.20 11.58
C ARG A 229 5.41 -19.18 10.52
N ASP A 230 4.56 -18.21 10.17
CA ASP A 230 4.88 -17.05 9.32
C ASP A 230 5.31 -15.84 10.19
#